data_AF-A0A485KV24-F1
#
_entry.id   AF-A0A485KV24-F1
#
_cell.length_a   1.000
_cell.length_b   1.000
_cell.length_c   1.000
_cell.angle_alpha   90.00
_cell.angle_beta   90.00
_cell.angle_gamma   90.00
#
_symmetry.space_group_name_H-M   'P 1'
#
loop_
_entity.id
_entity.type
_entity.pdbx_description
1 polymer ?
#
loop_
_entity_poly.entity_id
_entity_poly.type
_entity_poly.pdbx_seq_one_letter_code
_entity_poly.pdbx_strand_id
1 'polypeptide(L)'
;MAGIAPPSMAPGAVLPLLVPSSDCLFGPDHCFHPTSPALLCAYVYAAAASFALVVNVHRASRLREHGRDSSLAPARRMRFFPFLLFVAFAFRTTWYLLQDCQALQERTDPAAGWTHQVVVVGGATIDLYTLAVVSWDKFATLVYFSAFSLLAQFWGDVLHHAAAASSSRHRVTVAAALQPTRHNNLLAIVNVWMYILEFILLLLKTFQLGQGPSMYLMYSDGIVVALFYGALAVVLGMYAYSLPQALGQSDAASSSSFMVLQSLSTRITFLGFLCTGLFLMRAILFLFSPKQTLNVAYFWIYYAMPEVIPGCAVLILMRVKSDVVAQDQKSSSIAVAIPAAPVVSERGFLLHHKDILSI
;
A
#
# COMPACT_ATOMS: atom_id res chain seq x y z
N MET A 1 -59.26 -52.63 -29.45
CA MET A 1 -58.14 -52.95 -28.53
C MET A 1 -57.46 -51.63 -28.19
N ALA A 2 -57.77 -51.10 -27.00
CA ALA A 2 -57.21 -49.84 -26.50
C ALA A 2 -55.90 -50.14 -25.75
N GLY A 3 -54.81 -49.51 -26.16
CA GLY A 3 -53.51 -49.61 -25.50
C GLY A 3 -53.44 -48.65 -24.31
N ILE A 4 -53.26 -49.20 -23.12
CA ILE A 4 -53.02 -48.46 -21.87
C ILE A 4 -51.55 -48.04 -21.87
N ALA A 5 -51.29 -46.73 -21.92
CA ALA A 5 -49.96 -46.17 -21.70
C ALA A 5 -49.64 -46.15 -20.19
N PRO A 6 -48.39 -46.47 -19.78
CA PRO A 6 -47.99 -46.42 -18.37
C PRO A 6 -47.82 -44.96 -17.91
N PRO A 7 -48.06 -44.66 -16.62
CA PRO A 7 -47.93 -43.31 -16.07
C PRO A 7 -46.46 -42.86 -16.05
N SER A 8 -46.25 -41.61 -16.49
CA SER A 8 -44.96 -40.93 -16.42
C SER A 8 -44.52 -40.76 -14.96
N MET A 9 -43.33 -41.26 -14.64
CA MET A 9 -42.65 -40.96 -13.39
C MET A 9 -42.29 -39.47 -13.38
N ALA A 10 -42.80 -38.77 -12.37
CA ALA A 10 -42.39 -37.41 -12.04
C ALA A 10 -40.86 -37.38 -11.82
N PRO A 11 -40.13 -36.38 -12.35
CA PRO A 11 -38.73 -36.21 -12.01
C PRO A 11 -38.62 -35.95 -10.51
N GLY A 12 -37.79 -36.75 -9.86
CA GLY A 12 -37.59 -36.72 -8.42
C GLY A 12 -37.35 -35.32 -7.90
N ALA A 13 -38.12 -34.93 -6.90
CA ALA A 13 -37.85 -33.80 -6.04
C ALA A 13 -36.47 -34.03 -5.42
N VAL A 14 -35.45 -33.40 -6.01
CA VAL A 14 -34.14 -33.26 -5.38
C VAL A 14 -34.38 -32.37 -4.17
N LEU A 15 -34.30 -32.97 -2.98
CA LEU A 15 -34.20 -32.27 -1.70
C LEU A 15 -33.21 -31.11 -1.87
N PRO A 16 -33.56 -29.86 -1.54
CA PRO A 16 -32.57 -28.81 -1.43
C PRO A 16 -31.61 -29.25 -0.33
N LEU A 17 -30.44 -29.71 -0.75
CA LEU A 17 -29.30 -29.87 0.14
C LEU A 17 -29.19 -28.53 0.87
N LEU A 18 -29.36 -28.53 2.20
CA LEU A 18 -29.07 -27.38 3.04
C LEU A 18 -27.57 -27.08 2.88
N VAL A 19 -27.24 -26.33 1.83
CA VAL A 19 -25.98 -25.62 1.73
C VAL A 19 -25.99 -24.67 2.92
N PRO A 20 -24.95 -24.68 3.78
CA PRO A 20 -24.86 -23.76 4.90
C PRO A 20 -25.13 -22.36 4.37
N SER A 21 -26.10 -21.67 4.97
CA SER A 21 -26.63 -20.38 4.53
C SER A 21 -25.48 -19.48 4.08
N SER A 22 -25.30 -19.38 2.77
CA SER A 22 -24.34 -18.48 2.19
C SER A 22 -24.81 -17.08 2.53
N ASP A 23 -23.97 -16.28 3.19
CA ASP A 23 -24.31 -14.90 3.50
C ASP A 23 -24.43 -14.13 2.18
N CYS A 24 -25.67 -13.89 1.75
CA CYS A 24 -25.97 -13.18 0.51
C CYS A 24 -26.39 -11.76 0.84
N LEU A 25 -25.59 -10.77 0.42
CA LEU A 25 -25.78 -9.37 0.82
C LEU A 25 -26.66 -8.59 -0.17
N PHE A 26 -26.60 -8.91 -1.47
CA PHE A 26 -27.26 -8.16 -2.54
C PHE A 26 -28.36 -8.93 -3.29
N GLY A 27 -28.75 -10.10 -2.78
CA GLY A 27 -29.76 -10.96 -3.39
C GLY A 27 -29.32 -12.43 -3.47
N PRO A 28 -30.20 -13.34 -3.89
CA PRO A 28 -29.98 -14.79 -3.83
C PRO A 28 -28.81 -15.28 -4.71
N ASP A 29 -28.42 -14.52 -5.73
CA ASP A 29 -27.28 -14.85 -6.61
C ASP A 29 -25.98 -14.12 -6.22
N HIS A 30 -26.03 -13.25 -5.19
CA HIS A 30 -24.93 -12.37 -4.78
C HIS A 30 -24.39 -12.76 -3.41
N CYS A 31 -23.86 -13.98 -3.34
CA CYS A 31 -23.38 -14.58 -2.10
C CYS A 31 -21.86 -14.61 -2.04
N PHE A 32 -21.32 -14.57 -0.82
CA PHE A 32 -19.89 -14.78 -0.62
C PHE A 32 -19.52 -16.24 -0.88
N HIS A 33 -18.42 -16.43 -1.60
CA HIS A 33 -17.91 -17.74 -1.94
C HIS A 33 -16.71 -18.05 -1.03
N PRO A 34 -16.85 -18.93 -0.01
CA PRO A 34 -15.84 -19.09 1.04
C PRO A 34 -14.48 -19.57 0.52
N THR A 35 -14.47 -20.26 -0.62
CA THR A 35 -13.27 -20.80 -1.27
C THR A 35 -12.76 -19.92 -2.42
N SER A 36 -13.35 -18.75 -2.64
CA SER A 36 -12.93 -17.90 -3.74
C SER A 36 -11.57 -17.25 -3.48
N PRO A 37 -10.75 -17.04 -4.53
CA PRO A 37 -9.49 -16.33 -4.40
C PRO A 37 -9.68 -14.85 -4.02
N ALA A 38 -10.80 -14.24 -4.43
CA ALA A 38 -11.11 -12.86 -4.11
C ALA A 38 -11.33 -12.68 -2.61
N LEU A 39 -12.13 -13.56 -2.01
CA LEU A 39 -12.38 -13.54 -0.57
C LEU A 39 -11.11 -13.86 0.24
N LEU A 40 -10.30 -14.81 -0.22
CA LEU A 40 -9.01 -15.11 0.41
C LEU A 40 -8.08 -13.89 0.38
N CYS A 41 -8.00 -13.19 -0.76
CA CYS A 41 -7.27 -11.93 -0.85
C CYS A 41 -7.86 -10.87 0.09
N ALA A 42 -9.19 -10.76 0.18
CA ALA A 42 -9.86 -9.82 1.09
C ALA A 42 -9.42 -10.03 2.55
N TYR A 43 -9.33 -11.29 3.01
CA TYR A 43 -8.84 -11.63 4.35
C TYR A 43 -7.36 -11.24 4.55
N VAL A 44 -6.51 -11.49 3.57
CA VAL A 44 -5.09 -11.10 3.63
C VAL A 44 -4.95 -9.58 3.73
N TYR A 45 -5.69 -8.83 2.91
CA TYR A 45 -5.71 -7.37 2.99
C TYR A 45 -6.32 -6.86 4.30
N ALA A 46 -7.34 -7.53 4.85
CA ALA A 46 -7.93 -7.15 6.13
C ALA A 46 -6.94 -7.36 7.30
N ALA A 47 -6.18 -8.46 7.26
CA ALA A 47 -5.10 -8.72 8.21
C ALA A 47 -3.97 -7.69 8.07
N ALA A 48 -3.58 -7.34 6.84
CA ALA A 48 -2.58 -6.31 6.57
C ALA A 48 -3.04 -4.91 6.99
N ALA A 49 -4.31 -4.56 6.76
CA ALA A 49 -4.93 -3.32 7.22
C ALA A 49 -4.91 -3.26 8.75
N SER A 50 -5.32 -4.33 9.43
CA SER A 50 -5.28 -4.42 10.88
C SER A 50 -3.86 -4.24 11.42
N PHE A 51 -2.87 -4.88 10.78
CA PHE A 51 -1.46 -4.70 11.12
C PHE A 51 -0.99 -3.26 10.94
N ALA A 52 -1.32 -2.63 9.80
CA ALA A 52 -1.00 -1.22 9.53
C ALA A 52 -1.63 -0.27 10.55
N LEU A 53 -2.89 -0.51 10.94
CA LEU A 53 -3.59 0.25 11.97
C LEU A 53 -2.94 0.08 13.34
N VAL A 54 -2.60 -1.14 13.72
CA VAL A 54 -1.87 -1.43 14.97
C VAL A 54 -0.56 -0.66 15.01
N VAL A 55 0.24 -0.72 13.94
CA VAL A 55 1.51 0.04 13.84
C VAL A 55 1.25 1.55 13.93
N ASN A 56 0.22 2.06 13.24
CA ASN A 56 -0.15 3.47 13.28
C ASN A 56 -0.50 3.94 14.70
N VAL A 57 -1.35 3.18 15.42
CA VAL A 57 -1.77 3.49 16.79
C VAL A 57 -0.59 3.45 17.75
N HIS A 58 0.24 2.39 17.69
CA HIS A 58 1.43 2.25 18.54
C HIS A 58 2.44 3.37 18.31
N ARG A 59 2.61 3.80 17.05
CA ARG A 59 3.51 4.90 16.72
C ARG A 59 2.91 6.25 17.13
N ALA A 60 1.61 6.46 16.94
CA ALA A 60 0.93 7.69 17.34
C ALA A 60 0.96 7.92 18.86
N SER A 61 0.81 6.87 19.67
CA SER A 61 0.92 6.97 21.13
C SER A 61 2.35 7.35 21.56
N ARG A 62 3.37 6.65 21.05
CA ARG A 62 4.78 6.93 21.39
C ARG A 62 5.27 8.29 20.91
N LEU A 63 4.87 8.72 19.70
CA LEU A 63 5.21 10.05 19.17
C LEU A 63 4.56 11.18 19.97
N ARG A 64 3.41 10.94 20.60
CA ARG A 64 2.76 11.93 21.48
C ARG A 64 3.55 12.13 22.79
N GLU A 65 4.24 11.09 23.24
CA GLU A 65 5.05 11.11 24.47
C GLU A 65 6.46 11.68 24.24
N HIS A 66 7.08 11.40 23.08
CA HIS A 66 8.50 11.72 22.82
C HIS A 66 8.73 12.73 21.67
N GLY A 67 7.69 13.07 20.89
CA GLY A 67 7.81 13.82 19.63
C GLY A 67 7.55 15.33 19.73
N ARG A 68 7.50 15.91 20.94
CA ARG A 68 7.37 17.37 21.10
C ARG A 68 8.66 18.11 20.74
N ASP A 69 9.81 17.41 20.72
CA ASP A 69 11.14 18.03 20.58
C ASP A 69 11.99 17.51 19.39
N SER A 70 11.51 16.57 18.57
CA SER A 70 12.32 16.07 17.44
C SER A 70 12.20 16.96 16.19
N SER A 71 13.26 17.72 15.92
CA SER A 71 13.39 18.66 14.78
C SER A 71 13.56 17.98 13.41
N LEU A 72 13.37 16.67 13.31
CA LEU A 72 13.57 15.89 12.07
C LEU A 72 12.34 16.01 11.16
N ALA A 73 12.29 17.09 10.37
CA ALA A 73 11.24 17.34 9.38
C ALA A 73 10.93 16.15 8.43
N PRO A 74 11.93 15.33 7.98
CA PRO A 74 11.66 14.15 7.14
C PRO A 74 10.85 13.06 7.84
N ALA A 75 11.13 12.81 9.14
CA ALA A 75 10.42 11.79 9.92
C ALA A 75 8.94 12.15 10.15
N ARG A 76 8.60 13.45 10.15
CA ARG A 76 7.22 13.92 10.32
C ARG A 76 6.32 13.57 9.13
N ARG A 77 6.86 13.54 7.91
CA ARG A 77 6.09 13.17 6.69
C ARG A 77 5.76 11.68 6.67
N MET A 78 6.69 10.85 7.14
CA MET A 78 6.50 9.40 7.24
C MET A 78 5.48 8.98 8.29
N ARG A 79 4.99 9.91 9.14
CA ARG A 79 3.93 9.63 10.13
C ARG A 79 2.65 9.11 9.47
N PHE A 80 2.30 9.60 8.29
CA PHE A 80 1.06 9.22 7.62
C PHE A 80 1.17 7.91 6.85
N PHE A 81 2.38 7.38 6.64
CA PHE A 81 2.60 6.17 5.82
C PHE A 81 1.79 4.96 6.32
N PRO A 82 1.81 4.57 7.62
CA PRO A 82 1.00 3.44 8.09
C PRO A 82 -0.50 3.67 7.97
N PHE A 83 -0.95 4.91 8.15
CA PHE A 83 -2.36 5.27 7.98
C PHE A 83 -2.81 5.17 6.52
N LEU A 84 -1.99 5.65 5.58
CA LEU A 84 -2.28 5.53 4.15
C LEU A 84 -2.32 4.06 3.71
N LEU A 85 -1.40 3.22 4.19
CA LEU A 85 -1.46 1.78 3.92
C LEU A 85 -2.71 1.13 4.52
N PHE A 86 -3.11 1.50 5.73
CA PHE A 86 -4.37 1.02 6.32
C PHE A 86 -5.56 1.36 5.42
N VAL A 87 -5.68 2.63 4.98
CA VAL A 87 -6.78 3.07 4.12
C VAL A 87 -6.74 2.34 2.77
N ALA A 88 -5.57 2.23 2.14
CA ALA A 88 -5.41 1.52 0.88
C ALA A 88 -5.83 0.04 0.99
N PHE A 89 -5.36 -0.65 2.03
CA PHE A 89 -5.71 -2.05 2.26
C PHE A 89 -7.20 -2.22 2.61
N ALA A 90 -7.80 -1.31 3.37
CA ALA A 90 -9.23 -1.34 3.65
C ALA A 90 -10.09 -1.14 2.38
N PHE A 91 -9.72 -0.20 1.51
CA PHE A 91 -10.37 -0.03 0.21
C PHE A 91 -10.20 -1.25 -0.68
N ARG A 92 -9.00 -1.88 -0.67
CA ARG A 92 -8.74 -3.09 -1.42
C ARG A 92 -9.56 -4.28 -0.90
N THR A 93 -9.68 -4.46 0.42
CA THR A 93 -10.56 -5.46 1.03
C THR A 93 -12.01 -5.23 0.59
N THR A 94 -12.48 -3.98 0.65
CA THR A 94 -13.85 -3.62 0.22
C THR A 94 -14.08 -3.97 -1.24
N TRP A 95 -13.14 -3.62 -2.13
CA TRP A 95 -13.20 -3.97 -3.54
C TRP A 95 -13.27 -5.50 -3.76
N TYR A 96 -12.44 -6.28 -3.09
CA TYR A 96 -12.48 -7.75 -3.21
C TYR A 96 -13.79 -8.36 -2.72
N LEU A 97 -14.36 -7.84 -1.63
CA LEU A 97 -15.66 -8.30 -1.13
C LEU A 97 -16.77 -8.01 -2.14
N LEU A 98 -16.79 -6.80 -2.71
CA LEU A 98 -17.75 -6.42 -3.76
C LEU A 98 -17.56 -7.24 -5.04
N GLN A 99 -16.33 -7.57 -5.40
CA GLN A 99 -16.02 -8.43 -6.55
C GLN A 99 -16.46 -9.88 -6.31
N ASP A 100 -16.30 -10.40 -5.08
CA ASP A 100 -16.64 -11.78 -4.74
C ASP A 100 -18.14 -12.04 -4.79
N CYS A 101 -18.94 -11.10 -4.26
CA CYS A 101 -20.40 -11.19 -4.31
C CYS A 101 -20.99 -10.69 -5.64
N GLN A 102 -20.16 -10.34 -6.63
CA GLN A 102 -20.57 -9.78 -7.92
C GLN A 102 -21.54 -8.59 -7.76
N ALA A 103 -21.24 -7.69 -6.82
CA ALA A 103 -22.10 -6.55 -6.51
C ALA A 103 -22.36 -5.71 -7.78
N LEU A 104 -23.63 -5.32 -7.99
CA LEU A 104 -24.06 -4.49 -9.13
C LEU A 104 -23.77 -5.11 -10.51
N GLN A 105 -23.73 -6.43 -10.56
CA GLN A 105 -23.78 -7.19 -11.79
C GLN A 105 -25.08 -7.97 -11.85
N GLU A 106 -25.53 -8.33 -13.05
CA GLU A 106 -26.70 -9.16 -13.26
C GLU A 106 -26.34 -10.32 -14.18
N ARG A 107 -26.98 -11.46 -13.96
CA ARG A 107 -26.83 -12.63 -14.82
C ARG A 107 -28.15 -12.87 -15.54
N THR A 108 -28.24 -12.41 -16.79
CA THR A 108 -29.45 -12.53 -17.60
C THR A 108 -29.75 -13.99 -18.00
N ASP A 109 -28.72 -14.82 -18.17
CA ASP A 109 -28.88 -16.26 -18.41
C ASP A 109 -27.85 -17.07 -17.60
N PRO A 110 -28.19 -18.27 -17.08
CA PRO A 110 -27.23 -19.15 -16.43
C PRO A 110 -26.07 -19.57 -17.36
N ALA A 111 -26.26 -19.53 -18.68
CA ALA A 111 -25.20 -19.79 -19.65
C ALA A 111 -24.42 -18.51 -20.05
N ALA A 112 -24.96 -17.32 -19.77
CA ALA A 112 -24.30 -16.05 -20.02
C ALA A 112 -23.37 -15.65 -18.87
N GLY A 113 -22.39 -14.80 -19.20
CA GLY A 113 -21.53 -14.15 -18.20
C GLY A 113 -22.28 -13.06 -17.44
N TRP A 114 -21.67 -12.59 -16.36
CA TRP A 114 -22.16 -11.44 -15.60
C TRP A 114 -22.05 -10.16 -16.42
N THR A 115 -23.12 -9.36 -16.42
CA THR A 115 -23.19 -8.06 -17.09
C THR A 115 -23.32 -6.94 -16.06
N HIS A 116 -22.77 -5.77 -16.35
CA HIS A 116 -22.83 -4.65 -15.42
C HIS A 116 -24.25 -4.07 -15.35
N GLN A 117 -24.70 -3.70 -14.15
CA GLN A 117 -25.93 -2.92 -14.01
C GLN A 117 -25.70 -1.49 -14.51
N VAL A 118 -26.54 -1.07 -15.45
CA VAL A 118 -26.50 0.25 -16.06
C VAL A 118 -27.83 0.99 -15.86
N VAL A 119 -27.76 2.29 -15.60
CA VAL A 119 -28.94 3.16 -15.46
C VAL A 119 -28.90 4.24 -16.53
N VAL A 120 -30.01 4.45 -17.22
CA VAL A 120 -30.12 5.48 -18.25
C VAL A 120 -30.76 6.74 -17.65
N VAL A 121 -30.03 7.85 -17.61
CA VAL A 121 -30.51 9.14 -17.11
C VAL A 121 -30.26 10.21 -18.16
N GLY A 122 -31.32 10.87 -18.64
CA GLY A 122 -31.20 11.99 -19.57
C GLY A 122 -30.49 11.67 -20.90
N GLY A 123 -30.60 10.43 -21.39
CA GLY A 123 -29.94 9.97 -22.61
C GLY A 123 -28.47 9.54 -22.44
N ALA A 124 -27.93 9.62 -21.23
CA ALA A 124 -26.62 9.04 -20.88
C ALA A 124 -26.80 7.71 -20.15
N THR A 125 -25.97 6.72 -20.48
CA THR A 125 -25.91 5.44 -19.78
C THR A 125 -24.84 5.50 -18.70
N ILE A 126 -25.24 5.26 -17.45
CA ILE A 126 -24.39 5.28 -16.26
C ILE A 126 -24.10 3.84 -15.83
N ASP A 127 -22.84 3.45 -15.83
CA ASP A 127 -22.39 2.14 -15.32
C ASP A 127 -22.22 2.19 -13.79
N LEU A 128 -23.17 1.59 -13.07
CA LEU A 128 -23.17 1.55 -11.60
C LEU A 128 -22.05 0.68 -11.04
N TYR A 129 -21.69 -0.41 -11.73
CA TYR A 129 -20.58 -1.27 -11.33
C TYR A 129 -19.26 -0.49 -11.37
N THR A 130 -19.04 0.28 -12.43
CA THR A 130 -17.85 1.13 -12.53
C THR A 130 -17.84 2.18 -11.41
N LEU A 131 -18.97 2.84 -11.15
CA LEU A 131 -19.06 3.89 -10.15
C LEU A 131 -18.86 3.36 -8.72
N ALA A 132 -19.45 2.22 -8.37
CA ALA A 132 -19.53 1.76 -6.99
C ALA A 132 -18.62 0.58 -6.65
N VAL A 133 -18.13 -0.19 -7.62
CA VAL A 133 -17.17 -1.29 -7.39
C VAL A 133 -15.77 -0.88 -7.86
N VAL A 134 -15.62 -0.44 -9.11
CA VAL A 134 -14.31 -0.07 -9.68
C VAL A 134 -13.70 1.15 -8.99
N SER A 135 -14.50 2.08 -8.48
CA SER A 135 -13.99 3.23 -7.72
C SER A 135 -13.16 2.82 -6.50
N TRP A 136 -13.52 1.76 -5.78
CA TRP A 136 -12.72 1.26 -4.64
C TRP A 136 -11.34 0.76 -5.05
N ASP A 137 -11.24 0.07 -6.19
CA ASP A 137 -9.95 -0.34 -6.78
C ASP A 137 -9.07 0.87 -7.12
N LYS A 138 -9.68 1.91 -7.71
CA LYS A 138 -8.99 3.17 -8.02
C LYS A 138 -8.51 3.88 -6.77
N PHE A 139 -9.37 4.03 -5.77
CA PHE A 139 -9.00 4.68 -4.51
C PHE A 139 -7.90 3.90 -3.78
N ALA A 140 -8.01 2.56 -3.71
CA ALA A 140 -6.96 1.72 -3.12
C ALA A 140 -5.61 1.95 -3.82
N THR A 141 -5.61 1.93 -5.15
CA THR A 141 -4.40 2.10 -5.97
C THR A 141 -3.78 3.49 -5.79
N LEU A 142 -4.58 4.55 -5.77
CA LEU A 142 -4.13 5.94 -5.59
C LEU A 142 -3.56 6.21 -4.20
N VAL A 143 -4.24 5.73 -3.16
CA VAL A 143 -3.78 5.88 -1.77
C VAL A 143 -2.51 5.07 -1.54
N TYR A 144 -2.43 3.86 -2.08
CA TYR A 144 -1.22 3.03 -2.01
C TYR A 144 -0.04 3.69 -2.71
N PHE A 145 -0.24 4.19 -3.94
CA PHE A 145 0.79 4.91 -4.68
C PHE A 145 1.26 6.16 -3.93
N SER A 146 0.34 6.89 -3.29
CA SER A 146 0.67 8.04 -2.44
C SER A 146 1.55 7.64 -1.25
N ALA A 147 1.25 6.51 -0.59
CA ALA A 147 2.08 6.02 0.51
C ALA A 147 3.52 5.76 0.05
N PHE A 148 3.72 5.04 -1.05
CA PHE A 148 5.07 4.76 -1.55
C PHE A 148 5.76 5.97 -2.18
N SER A 149 5.01 6.93 -2.70
CA SER A 149 5.57 8.23 -3.11
C SER A 149 6.15 9.00 -1.92
N LEU A 150 5.50 8.94 -0.74
CA LEU A 150 6.06 9.51 0.50
C LEU A 150 7.32 8.77 0.94
N LEU A 151 7.36 7.44 0.82
CA LEU A 151 8.57 6.65 1.09
C LEU A 151 9.72 7.05 0.17
N ALA A 152 9.45 7.18 -1.13
CA ALA A 152 10.44 7.63 -2.10
C ALA A 152 10.94 9.06 -1.79
N GLN A 153 10.04 10.00 -1.48
CA GLN A 153 10.42 11.35 -1.05
C GLN A 153 11.30 11.32 0.21
N PHE A 154 10.92 10.52 1.20
CA PHE A 154 11.71 10.35 2.41
C PHE A 154 13.12 9.81 2.12
N TRP A 155 13.26 8.79 1.28
CA TRP A 155 14.57 8.29 0.88
C TRP A 155 15.39 9.31 0.10
N GLY A 156 14.74 10.10 -0.77
CA GLY A 156 15.38 11.21 -1.47
C GLY A 156 15.92 12.28 -0.51
N ASP A 157 15.14 12.64 0.52
CA ASP A 157 15.55 13.60 1.55
C ASP A 157 16.74 13.06 2.37
N VAL A 158 16.69 11.79 2.80
CA VAL A 158 17.80 11.13 3.52
C VAL A 158 19.06 11.10 2.67
N LEU A 159 18.94 10.75 1.39
CA LEU A 159 20.08 10.72 0.46
C LEU A 159 20.71 12.11 0.33
N HIS A 160 19.89 13.15 0.19
CA HIS A 160 20.39 14.51 0.06
C HIS A 160 21.10 14.99 1.33
N HIS A 161 20.55 14.68 2.51
CA HIS A 161 21.21 14.99 3.78
C HIS A 161 22.52 14.21 3.96
N ALA A 162 22.57 12.94 3.59
CA ALA A 162 23.80 12.14 3.64
C ALA A 162 24.89 12.72 2.71
N ALA A 163 24.52 13.11 1.49
CA ALA A 163 25.44 13.73 0.53
C ALA A 163 25.90 15.14 0.95
N ALA A 164 25.03 15.93 1.57
CA ALA A 164 25.39 17.24 2.11
C ALA A 164 26.36 17.11 3.31
N ALA A 165 26.16 16.09 4.15
CA ALA A 165 27.03 15.80 5.29
C ALA A 165 28.42 15.31 4.86
N SER A 166 28.52 14.52 3.78
CA SER A 166 29.81 14.07 3.24
C SER A 166 30.59 15.16 2.51
N SER A 167 29.90 16.10 1.85
CA SER A 167 30.53 17.20 1.10
C SER A 167 30.96 18.39 1.96
N SER A 168 30.40 18.57 3.17
CA SER A 168 30.69 19.72 4.03
C SER A 168 31.26 19.33 5.40
N ARG A 169 32.59 19.47 5.57
CA ARG A 169 33.22 19.68 6.90
C ARG A 169 32.83 21.03 7.54
N HIS A 170 31.90 21.77 6.95
CA HIS A 170 31.41 23.06 7.44
C HIS A 170 29.94 22.96 7.78
N ARG A 171 29.65 23.18 9.06
CA ARG A 171 28.34 23.23 9.72
C ARG A 171 27.19 23.52 8.73
N VAL A 172 26.46 22.48 8.34
CA VAL A 172 25.17 22.62 7.68
C VAL A 172 24.24 23.35 8.64
N THR A 173 23.94 24.61 8.35
CA THR A 173 22.95 25.39 9.12
C THR A 173 21.56 24.80 8.89
N VAL A 174 20.76 24.71 9.96
CA VAL A 174 19.39 24.16 9.98
C VAL A 174 18.50 24.73 8.85
N ALA A 175 18.74 25.97 8.42
CA ALA A 175 18.03 26.63 7.32
C ALA A 175 18.26 26.00 5.93
N ALA A 176 19.44 25.43 5.67
CA ALA A 176 19.74 24.74 4.41
C ALA A 176 19.10 23.34 4.35
N ALA A 177 18.93 22.69 5.51
CA ALA A 177 18.23 21.40 5.63
C ALA A 177 16.71 21.50 5.43
N LEU A 178 16.15 22.71 5.43
CA LEU A 178 14.71 22.97 5.26
C LEU A 178 14.30 23.31 3.82
N GLN A 179 15.25 23.44 2.88
CA GLN A 179 14.89 23.74 1.50
C GLN A 179 14.28 22.50 0.81
N PRO A 180 13.06 22.61 0.25
CA PRO A 180 12.46 21.51 -0.50
C PRO A 180 13.32 21.22 -1.74
N THR A 181 13.84 20.01 -1.83
CA THR A 181 14.58 19.56 -3.01
C THR A 181 13.67 19.58 -4.24
N ARG A 182 14.19 19.97 -5.42
CA ARG A 182 13.42 19.97 -6.68
C ARG A 182 12.75 18.61 -6.97
N HIS A 183 13.35 17.52 -6.48
CA HIS A 183 12.85 16.16 -6.67
C HIS A 183 11.54 15.88 -5.89
N ASN A 184 11.37 16.48 -4.72
CA ASN A 184 10.13 16.36 -3.93
C ASN A 184 8.92 16.96 -4.65
N ASN A 185 9.12 18.06 -5.38
CA ASN A 185 8.06 18.67 -6.16
C ASN A 185 7.64 17.77 -7.32
N LEU A 186 8.57 17.06 -7.96
CA LEU A 186 8.26 16.18 -9.08
C LEU A 186 7.40 14.99 -8.64
N LEU A 187 7.75 14.30 -7.55
CA LEU A 187 6.94 13.18 -7.04
C LEU A 187 5.53 13.63 -6.61
N ALA A 188 5.41 14.82 -6.02
CA ALA A 188 4.10 15.38 -5.69
C ALA A 188 3.27 15.68 -6.96
N ILE A 189 3.89 16.27 -7.99
CA ILE A 189 3.25 16.54 -9.28
C ILE A 189 2.80 15.24 -9.95
N VAL A 190 3.68 14.23 -10.01
CA VAL A 190 3.36 12.90 -10.56
C VAL A 190 2.19 12.27 -9.82
N ASN A 191 2.16 12.35 -8.49
CA ASN A 191 1.04 11.84 -7.70
C ASN A 191 -0.27 12.53 -8.10
N VAL A 192 -0.30 13.88 -8.14
CA VAL A 192 -1.49 14.66 -8.55
C VAL A 192 -1.96 14.28 -9.96
N TRP A 193 -1.04 14.11 -10.91
CA TRP A 193 -1.39 13.69 -12.27
C TRP A 193 -2.01 12.29 -12.32
N MET A 194 -1.54 11.36 -11.50
CA MET A 194 -2.16 10.05 -11.39
C MET A 194 -3.62 10.16 -10.92
N TYR A 195 -3.91 10.99 -9.90
CA TYR A 195 -5.29 11.24 -9.45
C TYR A 195 -6.17 11.80 -10.57
N ILE A 196 -5.68 12.80 -11.30
CA ILE A 196 -6.42 13.45 -12.39
C ILE A 196 -6.74 12.44 -13.50
N LEU A 197 -5.74 11.68 -13.95
CA LEU A 197 -5.91 10.70 -15.01
C LEU A 197 -6.87 9.59 -14.60
N GLU A 198 -6.73 9.07 -13.39
CA GLU A 198 -7.61 8.02 -12.88
C GLU A 198 -9.05 8.48 -12.69
N PHE A 199 -9.23 9.74 -12.25
CA PHE A 199 -10.54 10.34 -12.15
C PHE A 199 -11.21 10.53 -13.52
N ILE A 200 -10.46 11.02 -14.52
CA ILE A 200 -10.95 11.15 -15.89
C ILE A 200 -11.33 9.77 -16.44
N LEU A 201 -10.48 8.76 -16.27
CA LEU A 201 -10.78 7.40 -16.71
C LEU A 201 -12.00 6.81 -16.02
N LEU A 202 -12.18 7.07 -14.73
CA LEU A 202 -13.36 6.64 -13.98
C LEU A 202 -14.63 7.30 -14.55
N LEU A 203 -14.60 8.61 -14.81
CA LEU A 203 -15.72 9.33 -15.42
C LEU A 203 -16.05 8.81 -16.83
N LEU A 204 -15.04 8.63 -17.67
CA LEU A 204 -15.23 8.12 -19.04
C LEU A 204 -15.80 6.70 -19.07
N LYS A 205 -15.43 5.85 -18.11
CA LYS A 205 -15.99 4.49 -17.99
C LYS A 205 -17.39 4.50 -17.38
N THR A 206 -17.68 5.45 -16.49
CA THR A 206 -18.98 5.59 -15.83
C THR A 206 -20.03 6.11 -16.81
N PHE A 207 -19.71 7.14 -17.60
CA PHE A 207 -20.65 7.79 -18.52
C PHE A 207 -20.45 7.31 -19.96
N GLN A 208 -21.28 6.35 -20.39
CA GLN A 208 -21.26 5.83 -21.74
C GLN A 208 -22.24 6.63 -22.62
N LEU A 209 -21.70 7.51 -23.46
CA LEU A 209 -22.45 8.30 -24.44
C LEU A 209 -22.65 7.46 -25.72
N GLY A 210 -23.69 6.61 -25.73
CA GLY A 210 -24.29 6.03 -26.94
C GLY A 210 -23.64 4.77 -27.52
N GLN A 211 -22.32 4.60 -27.44
CA GLN A 211 -21.64 3.34 -27.80
C GLN A 211 -20.90 2.78 -26.59
N GLY A 212 -20.99 1.46 -26.39
CA GLY A 212 -20.33 0.77 -25.28
C GLY A 212 -18.83 1.07 -25.20
N PRO A 213 -18.17 0.74 -24.08
CA PRO A 213 -16.80 1.15 -23.83
C PRO A 213 -15.88 0.65 -24.94
N SER A 214 -15.15 1.57 -25.57
CA SER A 214 -14.18 1.20 -26.59
C SER A 214 -13.12 0.28 -25.99
N MET A 215 -12.63 -0.68 -26.77
CA MET A 215 -11.58 -1.60 -26.34
C MET A 215 -10.40 -0.82 -25.72
N TYR A 216 -9.98 0.29 -26.34
CA TYR A 216 -8.94 1.20 -25.84
C TYR A 216 -9.22 1.75 -24.43
N LEU A 217 -10.46 2.15 -24.14
CA LEU A 217 -10.83 2.65 -22.81
C LEU A 217 -10.73 1.56 -21.75
N MET A 218 -11.00 0.30 -22.11
CA MET A 218 -10.86 -0.83 -21.18
C MET A 218 -9.38 -1.09 -20.81
N TYR A 219 -8.46 -1.00 -21.77
CA TYR A 219 -7.01 -1.18 -21.55
C TYR A 219 -6.31 0.01 -20.89
N SER A 220 -6.83 1.23 -21.06
CA SER A 220 -6.18 2.46 -20.58
C SER A 220 -5.85 2.47 -19.08
N ASP A 221 -6.66 1.81 -18.27
CA ASP A 221 -6.45 1.63 -16.83
C ASP A 221 -5.13 0.92 -16.52
N GLY A 222 -4.91 -0.24 -17.14
CA GLY A 222 -3.67 -1.01 -16.94
C GLY A 222 -2.44 -0.23 -17.37
N ILE A 223 -2.53 0.49 -18.49
CA ILE A 223 -1.42 1.30 -19.01
C ILE A 223 -1.07 2.43 -18.03
N VAL A 224 -2.06 3.18 -17.54
CA VAL A 224 -1.83 4.27 -16.57
C VAL A 224 -1.17 3.71 -15.32
N VAL A 225 -1.75 2.69 -14.70
CA VAL A 225 -1.18 2.05 -13.50
C VAL A 225 0.24 1.55 -13.75
N ALA A 226 0.50 0.90 -14.89
CA ALA A 226 1.82 0.39 -15.22
C ALA A 226 2.87 1.49 -15.37
N LEU A 227 2.55 2.60 -16.03
CA LEU A 227 3.47 3.71 -16.21
C LEU A 227 3.85 4.34 -14.87
N PHE A 228 2.85 4.63 -14.02
CA PHE A 228 3.11 5.24 -12.72
C PHE A 228 3.86 4.31 -11.77
N TYR A 229 3.45 3.04 -11.65
CA TYR A 229 4.17 2.06 -10.81
C TYR A 229 5.57 1.74 -11.35
N GLY A 230 5.74 1.70 -12.68
CA GLY A 230 7.05 1.54 -13.31
C GLY A 230 7.98 2.71 -12.99
N ALA A 231 7.50 3.95 -13.12
CA ALA A 231 8.27 5.13 -12.74
C ALA A 231 8.65 5.12 -11.24
N LEU A 232 7.70 4.78 -10.37
CA LEU A 232 7.94 4.66 -8.94
C LEU A 232 8.94 3.54 -8.61
N ALA A 233 8.88 2.41 -9.31
CA ALA A 233 9.84 1.32 -9.16
C ALA A 233 11.26 1.79 -9.51
N VAL A 234 11.42 2.51 -10.62
CA VAL A 234 12.72 3.07 -11.02
C VAL A 234 13.25 4.04 -9.96
N VAL A 235 12.41 4.94 -9.45
CA VAL A 235 12.80 5.90 -8.41
C VAL A 235 13.22 5.18 -7.12
N LEU A 236 12.44 4.21 -6.65
CA LEU A 236 12.77 3.42 -5.47
C LEU A 236 14.06 2.62 -5.66
N GLY A 237 14.27 2.04 -6.85
CA GLY A 237 15.47 1.29 -7.20
C GLY A 237 16.73 2.18 -7.24
N MET A 238 16.62 3.37 -7.80
CA MET A 238 17.70 4.37 -7.78
C MET A 238 18.06 4.74 -6.34
N TYR A 239 17.07 5.01 -5.48
CA TYR A 239 17.34 5.32 -4.08
C TYR A 239 17.91 4.14 -3.31
N ALA A 240 17.40 2.92 -3.53
CA ALA A 240 17.93 1.71 -2.90
C ALA A 240 19.40 1.47 -3.24
N TYR A 241 19.82 1.83 -4.46
CA TYR A 241 21.19 1.74 -4.91
C TYR A 241 22.08 2.88 -4.38
N SER A 242 21.58 4.11 -4.36
CA SER A 242 22.36 5.31 -3.98
C SER A 242 22.51 5.50 -2.47
N LEU A 243 21.51 5.12 -1.65
CA LEU A 243 21.56 5.34 -0.19
C LEU A 243 22.76 4.63 0.47
N PRO A 244 23.03 3.34 0.19
CA PRO A 244 24.18 2.63 0.76
C PRO A 244 25.51 3.28 0.42
N GLN A 245 25.65 3.81 -0.79
CA GLN A 245 26.88 4.45 -1.25
C GLN A 245 27.11 5.77 -0.49
N ALA A 246 26.05 6.58 -0.34
CA ALA A 246 26.13 7.83 0.40
C ALA A 246 26.39 7.61 1.89
N LEU A 247 25.77 6.58 2.50
CA LEU A 247 26.01 6.21 3.90
C LEU A 247 27.41 5.60 4.12
N GLY A 248 27.92 4.84 3.16
CA GLY A 248 29.27 4.26 3.23
C GLY A 248 30.39 5.29 3.14
N GLN A 249 30.15 6.44 2.48
CA GLN A 249 31.13 7.53 2.38
C GLN A 249 31.20 8.40 3.65
N SER A 250 30.25 8.27 4.57
CA SER A 250 30.24 9.01 5.84
C SER A 250 31.15 8.35 6.91
N ASP A 251 32.43 8.21 6.58
CA ASP A 251 33.50 7.51 7.34
C ASP A 251 33.98 8.21 8.64
N ALA A 252 33.13 9.02 9.29
CA ALA A 252 33.52 9.77 10.51
C ALA A 252 32.85 9.29 11.81
N ALA A 253 32.04 8.23 11.77
CA ALA A 253 31.38 7.72 12.97
C ALA A 253 32.13 6.51 13.54
N SER A 254 32.56 6.64 14.80
CA SER A 254 33.18 5.62 15.65
C SER A 254 32.73 4.16 15.39
N SER A 255 33.64 3.19 15.54
CA SER A 255 33.46 1.73 15.33
C SER A 255 32.10 1.13 15.77
N SER A 256 31.50 1.63 16.85
CA SER A 256 30.20 1.17 17.35
C SER A 256 29.00 1.54 16.46
N SER A 257 29.07 2.67 15.73
CA SER A 257 28.01 3.16 14.86
C SER A 257 28.05 2.55 13.46
N PHE A 258 29.22 2.04 13.05
CA PHE A 258 29.43 1.43 11.74
C PHE A 258 28.58 0.16 11.54
N MET A 259 28.55 -0.74 12.53
CA MET A 259 27.76 -1.99 12.43
C MET A 259 26.26 -1.72 12.27
N VAL A 260 25.76 -0.67 12.92
CA VAL A 260 24.34 -0.29 12.88
C VAL A 260 23.99 0.35 11.54
N LEU A 261 24.86 1.23 11.04
CA LEU A 261 24.70 1.84 9.72
C LEU A 261 24.75 0.80 8.60
N GLN A 262 25.66 -0.18 8.72
CA GLN A 262 25.74 -1.29 7.78
C GLN A 262 24.48 -2.16 7.82
N SER A 263 23.98 -2.52 9.02
CA SER A 263 22.74 -3.30 9.13
C SER A 263 21.53 -2.55 8.54
N LEU A 264 21.42 -1.24 8.80
CA LEU A 264 20.36 -0.39 8.27
C LEU A 264 20.46 -0.28 6.74
N SER A 265 21.66 -0.05 6.22
CA SER A 265 21.95 0.00 4.79
C SER A 265 21.51 -1.29 4.08
N THR A 266 21.88 -2.46 4.62
CA THR A 266 21.50 -3.76 4.02
C THR A 266 19.98 -3.95 4.01
N ARG A 267 19.27 -3.55 5.08
CA ARG A 267 17.81 -3.65 5.16
C ARG A 267 17.11 -2.73 4.17
N ILE A 268 17.56 -1.48 4.05
CA ILE A 268 16.99 -0.51 3.11
C ILE A 268 17.24 -0.96 1.67
N THR A 269 18.46 -1.42 1.37
CA THR A 269 18.82 -1.98 0.05
C THR A 269 17.91 -3.15 -0.31
N PHE A 270 17.79 -4.13 0.59
CA PHE A 270 16.93 -5.30 0.37
C PHE A 270 15.46 -4.90 0.17
N LEU A 271 14.94 -4.02 1.02
CA LEU A 271 13.58 -3.52 0.91
C LEU A 271 13.34 -2.79 -0.41
N GLY A 272 14.27 -1.92 -0.80
CA GLY A 272 14.18 -1.13 -2.01
C GLY A 272 14.20 -2.00 -3.26
N PHE A 273 15.08 -3.01 -3.33
CA PHE A 273 15.08 -3.98 -4.43
C PHE A 273 13.83 -4.86 -4.44
N LEU A 274 13.33 -5.29 -3.28
CA LEU A 274 12.08 -6.03 -3.17
C LEU A 274 10.90 -5.21 -3.72
N CYS A 275 10.76 -3.95 -3.29
CA CYS A 275 9.71 -3.05 -3.78
C CYS A 275 9.84 -2.80 -5.28
N THR A 276 11.06 -2.53 -5.75
CA THR A 276 11.36 -2.30 -7.17
C THR A 276 10.98 -3.50 -8.03
N GLY A 277 11.41 -4.70 -7.64
CA GLY A 277 11.12 -5.93 -8.38
C GLY A 277 9.61 -6.21 -8.44
N LEU A 278 8.90 -6.06 -7.33
CA LEU A 278 7.46 -6.29 -7.28
C LEU A 278 6.65 -5.24 -8.05
N PHE A 279 7.03 -3.96 -7.99
CA PHE A 279 6.35 -2.91 -8.76
C PHE A 279 6.66 -3.01 -10.26
N LEU A 280 7.88 -3.37 -10.64
CA LEU A 280 8.24 -3.60 -12.03
C LEU A 280 7.52 -4.83 -12.59
N MET A 281 7.47 -5.93 -11.83
CA MET A 281 6.68 -7.11 -12.18
C MET A 281 5.21 -6.72 -12.43
N ARG A 282 4.60 -5.97 -11.50
CA ARG A 282 3.23 -5.48 -11.65
C ARG A 282 3.07 -4.62 -12.92
N ALA A 283 3.97 -3.66 -13.16
CA ALA A 283 3.91 -2.79 -14.33
C ALA A 283 3.98 -3.59 -15.64
N ILE A 284 4.90 -4.56 -15.74
CA ILE A 284 5.03 -5.45 -16.89
C ILE A 284 3.73 -6.24 -17.10
N LEU A 285 3.18 -6.82 -16.05
CA LEU A 285 1.94 -7.61 -16.14
C LEU A 285 0.76 -6.77 -16.67
N PHE A 286 0.60 -5.53 -16.19
CA PHE A 286 -0.45 -4.64 -16.67
C PHE A 286 -0.25 -4.13 -18.11
N LEU A 287 1.00 -4.10 -18.61
CA LEU A 287 1.28 -3.76 -20.01
C LEU A 287 0.98 -4.91 -20.97
N PHE A 288 1.31 -6.14 -20.57
CA PHE A 288 1.24 -7.30 -21.48
C PHE A 288 0.00 -8.16 -21.32
N SER A 289 -0.79 -7.99 -20.26
CA SER A 289 -1.97 -8.81 -20.00
C SER A 289 -3.24 -7.97 -19.83
N PRO A 290 -4.32 -8.29 -20.56
CA PRO A 290 -5.63 -7.69 -20.32
C PRO A 290 -6.12 -8.00 -18.90
N LYS A 291 -6.50 -6.97 -18.14
CA LYS A 291 -7.18 -7.09 -16.83
C LYS A 291 -8.52 -7.86 -16.90
N GLN A 292 -9.01 -8.25 -18.09
CA GLN A 292 -10.32 -8.88 -18.25
C GLN A 292 -10.31 -10.41 -18.24
N THR A 293 -9.14 -11.06 -18.35
CA THR A 293 -9.03 -12.53 -18.33
C THR A 293 -8.58 -13.06 -16.97
N LEU A 294 -9.03 -12.42 -15.88
CA LEU A 294 -8.60 -12.69 -14.50
C LEU A 294 -9.06 -14.09 -14.03
N ASN A 295 -8.19 -15.08 -14.21
CA ASN A 295 -8.28 -16.35 -13.48
C ASN A 295 -7.83 -16.18 -12.02
N VAL A 296 -8.10 -17.18 -11.18
CA VAL A 296 -7.75 -17.27 -9.74
C VAL A 296 -6.32 -16.80 -9.41
N ALA A 297 -5.32 -17.20 -10.20
CA ALA A 297 -3.92 -16.84 -10.00
C ALA A 297 -3.64 -15.32 -10.18
N TYR A 298 -4.51 -14.60 -10.87
CA TYR A 298 -4.28 -13.21 -11.22
C TYR A 298 -4.51 -12.25 -10.05
N PHE A 299 -5.42 -12.53 -9.11
CA PHE A 299 -5.62 -11.65 -7.96
C PHE A 299 -4.38 -11.54 -7.07
N TRP A 300 -3.68 -12.65 -6.89
CA TRP A 300 -2.45 -12.71 -6.10
C TRP A 300 -1.30 -11.97 -6.76
N ILE A 301 -1.05 -12.24 -8.04
CA ILE A 301 0.13 -11.74 -8.74
C ILE A 301 -0.03 -10.25 -9.10
N TYR A 302 -1.23 -9.79 -9.46
CA TYR A 302 -1.45 -8.39 -9.89
C TYR A 302 -1.60 -7.42 -8.73
N TYR A 303 -2.07 -7.90 -7.57
CA TYR A 303 -2.42 -7.05 -6.44
C TYR A 303 -1.78 -7.53 -5.15
N ALA A 304 -2.18 -8.68 -4.61
CA ALA A 304 -1.81 -9.07 -3.25
C ALA A 304 -0.29 -9.12 -3.00
N MET A 305 0.47 -9.79 -3.88
CA MET A 305 1.93 -9.85 -3.77
C MET A 305 2.58 -8.47 -3.94
N PRO A 306 2.32 -7.70 -5.01
CA PRO A 306 2.98 -6.41 -5.20
C PRO A 306 2.51 -5.30 -4.27
N GLU A 307 1.43 -5.47 -3.51
CA GLU A 307 0.98 -4.46 -2.53
C GLU A 307 1.24 -4.89 -1.08
N VAL A 308 0.80 -6.08 -0.68
CA VAL A 308 0.85 -6.51 0.72
C VAL A 308 2.28 -6.79 1.17
N ILE A 309 3.09 -7.47 0.35
CA ILE A 309 4.47 -7.81 0.69
C ILE A 309 5.31 -6.54 0.95
N PRO A 310 5.43 -5.60 -0.01
CA PRO A 310 6.23 -4.40 0.21
C PRO A 310 5.62 -3.50 1.28
N GLY A 311 4.29 -3.35 1.33
CA GLY A 311 3.63 -2.57 2.39
C GLY A 311 3.93 -3.09 3.79
N CYS A 312 3.77 -4.40 4.01
CA CYS A 312 4.08 -5.03 5.31
C CYS A 312 5.59 -4.99 5.61
N ALA A 313 6.46 -5.19 4.62
CA ALA A 313 7.90 -5.14 4.81
C ALA A 313 8.37 -3.75 5.29
N VAL A 314 7.83 -2.66 4.71
CA VAL A 314 8.11 -1.30 5.18
C VAL A 314 7.59 -1.10 6.61
N LEU A 315 6.38 -1.57 6.92
CA LEU A 315 5.81 -1.46 8.27
C LEU A 315 6.61 -2.21 9.33
N ILE A 316 7.15 -3.39 8.99
CA ILE A 316 8.02 -4.17 9.88
C ILE A 316 9.31 -3.40 10.15
N LEU A 317 9.89 -2.75 9.14
CA LEU A 317 11.10 -1.95 9.30
C LEU A 317 10.85 -0.67 10.12
N MET A 318 9.68 -0.06 9.98
CA MET A 318 9.24 1.09 10.80
C MET A 318 8.90 0.71 12.25
N ARG A 319 8.79 -0.59 12.58
CA ARG A 319 8.46 -1.03 13.94
C ARG A 319 9.68 -0.86 14.84
N VAL A 320 9.62 0.15 15.70
CA VAL A 320 10.62 0.39 16.75
C VAL A 320 10.77 -0.87 17.60
N LYS A 321 11.94 -1.51 17.56
CA LYS A 321 12.27 -2.63 18.44
C LYS A 321 12.19 -2.09 19.87
N SER A 322 11.28 -2.64 20.67
CA SER A 322 11.24 -2.29 22.09
C SER A 322 12.42 -3.00 22.73
N ASP A 323 13.46 -2.25 23.01
CA ASP A 323 14.65 -2.82 23.63
C ASP A 323 14.27 -3.45 24.97
N VAL A 324 14.62 -4.72 25.08
CA VAL A 324 14.68 -5.56 26.29
C VAL A 324 15.59 -4.94 27.37
N VAL A 325 16.22 -3.79 27.09
CA VAL A 325 17.09 -3.01 27.98
C VAL A 325 16.34 -2.36 29.16
N ALA A 326 15.00 -2.31 29.14
CA ALA A 326 14.22 -1.94 30.34
C ALA A 326 14.38 -2.97 31.49
N GLN A 327 14.93 -4.16 31.22
CA GLN A 327 15.16 -5.18 32.24
C GLN A 327 16.53 -5.06 32.92
N ASP A 328 17.54 -4.45 32.28
CA ASP A 328 18.86 -4.23 32.88
C ASP A 328 18.96 -2.94 33.72
N GLN A 329 18.12 -1.93 33.44
CA GLN A 329 18.06 -0.72 34.26
C GLN A 329 17.30 -0.89 35.59
N LYS A 330 16.46 -1.92 35.69
CA LYS A 330 15.78 -2.29 36.95
C LYS A 330 16.65 -3.15 37.87
N SER A 331 17.72 -3.76 37.32
CA SER A 331 18.73 -4.51 38.08
C SER A 331 19.80 -3.60 38.70
N SER A 332 20.06 -2.43 38.11
CA SER A 332 21.15 -1.53 38.50
C SER A 332 20.75 -0.32 39.36
N SER A 333 19.46 -0.15 39.70
CA SER A 333 18.97 0.99 40.49
C SER A 333 18.95 0.79 42.01
N ILE A 334 19.56 -0.30 42.53
CA ILE A 334 19.94 -0.42 43.95
C ILE A 334 21.46 -0.25 44.07
N ALA A 335 21.98 0.93 43.70
CA ALA A 335 23.34 1.31 44.07
C ALA A 335 23.52 2.84 44.01
N VAL A 336 23.59 3.42 45.21
CA VAL A 336 24.33 4.64 45.57
C VAL A 336 23.82 5.97 45.00
N ALA A 337 23.12 6.71 45.86
CA ALA A 337 22.90 8.15 45.74
C ALA A 337 24.19 8.93 46.05
N ILE A 338 24.56 9.88 45.18
CA ILE A 338 25.51 10.96 45.47
C ILE A 338 24.89 12.28 44.95
N PRO A 339 24.88 13.38 45.72
CA PRO A 339 24.38 14.67 45.24
C PRO A 339 25.49 15.65 44.77
N ALA A 340 25.06 16.60 43.92
CA ALA A 340 25.72 17.83 43.44
C ALA A 340 26.78 17.66 42.32
N ALA A 341 26.93 18.50 41.28
CA ALA A 341 26.43 19.85 40.93
C ALA A 341 26.53 20.06 39.37
N PRO A 342 26.11 21.20 38.80
CA PRO A 342 25.71 21.31 37.39
C PRO A 342 26.90 21.56 36.45
N VAL A 343 27.00 20.75 35.39
CA VAL A 343 27.89 21.01 34.25
C VAL A 343 27.02 21.39 33.05
N VAL A 344 27.14 22.67 32.65
CA VAL A 344 26.68 23.18 31.37
C VAL A 344 27.45 22.41 30.29
N SER A 345 26.78 21.45 29.65
CA SER A 345 27.32 20.68 28.53
C SER A 345 26.72 21.19 27.23
N GLU A 346 27.59 21.70 26.37
CA GLU A 346 27.32 22.01 24.97
C GLU A 346 26.58 20.84 24.32
N ARG A 347 25.33 21.07 23.89
CA ARG A 347 24.55 20.13 23.08
C ARG A 347 25.16 20.05 21.67
N GLY A 348 26.24 19.30 21.57
CA GLY A 348 26.75 18.77 20.31
C GLY A 348 25.68 17.89 19.67
N PHE A 349 25.53 18.05 18.36
CA PHE A 349 24.58 17.41 17.46
C PHE A 349 24.87 15.91 17.32
N LEU A 350 24.85 15.16 18.42
CA LEU A 350 24.86 13.70 18.41
C LEU A 350 23.40 13.27 18.22
N LEU A 351 23.06 12.93 16.98
CA LEU A 351 21.90 12.10 16.68
C LEU A 351 21.96 10.89 17.61
N HIS A 352 21.12 10.88 18.64
CA HIS A 352 21.06 9.77 19.55
C HIS A 352 20.64 8.55 18.74
N HIS A 353 21.42 7.46 18.83
CA HIS A 353 21.18 6.16 18.21
C HIS A 353 19.71 5.66 18.32
N LYS A 354 18.98 6.11 19.34
CA LYS A 354 17.55 5.82 19.57
C LYS A 354 16.61 6.47 18.54
N ASP A 355 16.98 7.63 17.98
CA ASP A 355 16.11 8.38 17.05
C ASP A 355 16.19 7.82 15.63
N ILE A 356 17.37 7.35 15.20
CA ILE A 356 17.57 6.77 13.84
C ILE A 356 16.91 5.40 13.70
N LEU A 357 16.90 4.58 14.75
CA LEU A 357 16.23 3.27 14.78
C LEU A 357 14.71 3.36 14.97
N SER A 358 14.17 4.57 15.17
CA SER A 358 12.74 4.82 15.33
C SER A 358 12.03 5.30 14.06
N ILE A 359 12.75 5.39 12.92
CA ILE A 359 12.27 5.94 11.65
C ILE A 359 11.60 4.88 10.78
#